data_AF-A0AAN8K0L5-F1
#
_entry.id   AF-A0AAN8K0L5-F1
#
_cell.length_a   1.000
_cell.length_b   1.000
_cell.length_c   1.000
_cell.angle_alpha   90.00
_cell.angle_beta   90.00
_cell.angle_gamma   90.00
#
_symmetry.space_group_name_H-M   'P 1'
#
loop_
_entity.id
_entity.type
_entity.pdbx_description
1 polymer ?
#
loop_
_entity_poly.entity_id
_entity_poly.type
_entity_poly.pdbx_seq_one_letter_code
_entity_poly.pdbx_strand_id
1 'polypeptide(L)'
;MATADELNRGRMNEVDHYVIQSNMGYLCQQIRGDAIITNMFSKHIFDTDDMDIIEKQMKKSPRQGIKAALKLLMGSGGVNAFNAFIDCLNKSGFAHVAEKLQLDRKEKTETMNVEARLPDPESAPL
;
A
#
# COMPACT_ATOMS: atom_id res chain seq x y z
N MET A 1 17.45 10.67 22.47
CA MET A 1 17.58 10.77 21.01
C MET A 1 17.14 9.43 20.44
N ALA A 2 15.96 9.34 19.85
CA ALA A 2 15.53 8.12 19.17
C ALA A 2 16.25 8.02 17.82
N THR A 3 16.74 6.84 17.48
CA THR A 3 17.44 6.61 16.21
C THR A 3 16.43 6.54 15.07
N ALA A 4 16.83 6.87 13.83
CA ALA A 4 15.95 6.83 12.65
C ALA A 4 15.30 5.44 12.43
N ASP A 5 15.91 4.39 12.98
CA ASP A 5 15.43 3.01 13.01
C ASP A 5 14.18 2.80 13.89
N GLU A 6 14.04 3.56 14.98
CA GLU A 6 12.88 3.46 15.89
C GLU A 6 11.61 4.12 15.33
N LEU A 7 11.75 5.05 14.37
CA LEU A 7 10.64 5.70 13.67
C LEU A 7 10.03 4.84 12.55
N ASN A 8 10.67 3.73 12.19
CA ASN A 8 10.25 2.87 11.07
C ASN A 8 9.52 1.57 11.50
N ARG A 9 9.33 1.31 12.79
CA ARG A 9 8.78 0.04 13.32
C ARG A 9 7.30 -0.23 13.02
N GLY A 10 6.62 0.65 12.29
CA GLY A 10 5.21 0.52 11.95
C GLY A 10 4.83 1.07 10.58
N ARG A 11 5.80 1.27 9.68
CA ARG A 11 5.52 1.77 8.33
C ARG A 11 5.58 0.64 7.32
N MET A 12 4.74 0.76 6.31
CA MET A 12 4.78 -0.11 5.14
C MET A 12 6.17 -0.03 4.49
N ASN A 13 6.72 -1.17 4.05
CA ASN A 13 8.03 -1.18 3.39
C ASN A 13 7.97 -0.45 2.03
N GLU A 14 9.14 -0.09 1.51
CA GLU A 14 9.26 0.74 0.29
C GLU A 14 8.66 0.07 -0.95
N VAL A 15 8.77 -1.26 -1.08
CA VAL A 15 8.19 -2.02 -2.19
C VAL A 15 6.68 -1.90 -2.18
N ASP A 16 6.06 -2.21 -1.04
CA ASP A 16 4.61 -2.21 -0.88
C ASP A 16 4.05 -0.78 -1.03
N HIS A 17 4.75 0.22 -0.49
CA HIS A 17 4.41 1.63 -0.68
C HIS A 17 4.47 2.02 -2.17
N TYR A 18 5.55 1.66 -2.86
CA TYR A 18 5.72 1.93 -4.28
C TYR A 18 4.62 1.27 -5.13
N VAL A 19 4.27 0.02 -4.83
CA VAL A 19 3.23 -0.72 -5.56
C VAL A 19 1.88 -0.03 -5.43
N ILE A 20 1.48 0.39 -4.23
CA ILE A 20 0.22 1.14 -4.05
C ILE A 20 0.28 2.49 -4.77
N GLN A 21 1.39 3.22 -4.63
CA GLN A 21 1.54 4.54 -5.21
C GLN A 21 1.50 4.54 -6.74
N SER A 22 2.25 3.62 -7.38
CA SER A 22 2.29 3.46 -8.84
C SER A 22 0.94 3.01 -9.42
N ASN A 23 0.16 2.24 -8.66
CA ASN A 23 -1.17 1.77 -9.06
C ASN A 23 -2.33 2.67 -8.62
N MET A 24 -2.07 3.82 -8.01
CA MET A 24 -3.10 4.67 -7.40
C MET A 24 -4.26 5.01 -8.36
N GLY A 25 -3.95 5.31 -9.62
CA GLY A 25 -4.94 5.62 -10.65
C GLY A 25 -5.87 4.43 -10.95
N TYR A 26 -5.26 3.26 -11.15
CA TYR A 26 -5.95 1.99 -11.39
C TYR A 26 -6.82 1.59 -10.20
N LEU A 27 -6.27 1.64 -8.98
CA LEU A 27 -6.99 1.29 -7.76
C LEU A 27 -8.23 2.15 -7.55
N CYS A 28 -8.11 3.46 -7.76
CA CYS A 28 -9.24 4.40 -7.66
C CYS A 28 -10.34 4.18 -8.71
N GLN A 29 -10.07 3.45 -9.81
CA GLN A 29 -11.06 3.13 -10.85
C GLN A 29 -11.72 1.77 -10.61
N GLN A 30 -10.94 0.80 -10.13
CA GLN A 30 -11.39 -0.58 -9.93
C GLN A 30 -12.09 -0.78 -8.59
N ILE A 31 -11.58 -0.17 -7.53
CA ILE A 31 -12.15 -0.30 -6.20
C ILE A 31 -13.40 0.57 -6.13
N ARG A 32 -14.53 -0.09 -5.92
CA ARG A 32 -15.84 0.54 -5.76
C ARG A 32 -16.46 0.11 -4.44
N GLY A 33 -17.13 1.06 -3.80
CA GLY A 33 -17.87 0.79 -2.56
C GLY A 33 -17.05 1.02 -1.30
N ASP A 34 -17.80 1.08 -0.22
CA ASP A 34 -17.40 1.22 1.18
C ASP A 34 -16.96 -0.12 1.81
N ALA A 35 -17.43 -1.26 1.28
CA ALA A 35 -17.17 -2.59 1.82
C ALA A 35 -15.69 -2.89 2.10
N ILE A 36 -14.78 -2.45 1.22
CA ILE A 36 -13.33 -2.62 1.41
C ILE A 36 -12.84 -1.82 2.62
N ILE A 37 -13.31 -0.58 2.77
CA ILE A 37 -12.95 0.30 3.88
C ILE A 37 -13.51 -0.24 5.18
N THR A 38 -14.77 -0.68 5.19
CA THR A 38 -15.39 -1.32 6.36
C THR A 38 -14.62 -2.56 6.79
N ASN A 39 -14.16 -3.38 5.84
CA ASN A 39 -13.37 -4.57 6.13
C ASN A 39 -12.00 -4.20 6.73
N MET A 40 -11.35 -3.14 6.23
CA MET A 40 -10.09 -2.63 6.79
C MET A 40 -10.24 -2.08 8.20
N PHE A 41 -11.32 -1.35 8.46
CA PHE A 41 -11.66 -0.89 9.80
C PHE A 41 -11.90 -2.06 10.75
N SER A 42 -12.66 -3.08 10.33
CA SER A 42 -12.90 -4.29 11.14
C SER A 42 -11.62 -5.08 11.46
N LYS A 43 -10.57 -4.89 10.67
CA LYS A 43 -9.24 -5.50 10.84
C LYS A 43 -8.28 -4.60 11.61
N HIS A 44 -8.75 -3.48 12.16
CA HIS A 44 -7.94 -2.49 12.88
C HIS A 44 -6.77 -1.93 12.04
N ILE A 45 -6.94 -1.88 10.71
CA ILE A 45 -5.97 -1.23 9.82
C ILE A 45 -6.21 0.28 9.81
N PHE A 46 -7.49 0.67 9.84
CA PHE A 46 -7.91 2.04 10.07
C PHE A 46 -8.46 2.15 11.49
N ASP A 47 -8.13 3.24 12.16
CA ASP A 47 -8.78 3.63 13.39
C ASP A 47 -10.01 4.54 13.12
N THR A 48 -10.63 5.04 14.19
CA THR A 48 -11.80 5.90 14.09
C THR A 48 -11.46 7.24 13.41
N ASP A 49 -10.28 7.80 13.65
CA ASP A 49 -9.87 9.09 13.09
C ASP A 49 -9.60 8.95 11.58
N ASP A 50 -8.98 7.84 11.17
CA ASP A 50 -8.82 7.47 9.77
C ASP A 50 -10.18 7.35 9.06
N MET A 51 -11.15 6.70 9.70
CA MET A 51 -12.50 6.54 9.16
C MET A 51 -13.20 7.88 8.98
N ASP A 52 -13.12 8.79 9.95
CA ASP A 52 -13.68 10.14 9.83
C ASP A 52 -13.09 10.90 8.64
N ILE A 53 -11.78 10.78 8.41
CA ILE A 53 -11.10 11.37 7.26
C ILE A 53 -11.62 10.76 5.95
N ILE A 54 -11.72 9.43 5.88
CA ILE A 54 -12.19 8.71 4.69
C ILE A 54 -13.63 9.06 4.37
N GLU A 55 -14.53 9.01 5.36
CA GLU A 55 -15.95 9.36 5.20
C GLU A 55 -16.13 10.80 4.73
N LYS A 56 -15.35 11.74 5.28
CA LYS A 56 -15.37 13.13 4.84
C LYS A 56 -14.98 13.28 3.36
N GLN A 57 -14.05 12.47 2.84
CA GLN A 57 -13.72 12.49 1.41
C GLN A 57 -14.72 11.70 0.56
N MET A 58 -15.30 10.61 1.09
CA MET A 58 -16.37 9.86 0.43
C MET A 58 -17.58 10.74 0.11
N LYS A 59 -17.95 11.63 1.04
CA LYS A 59 -19.03 12.62 0.83
C LYS A 59 -18.77 13.57 -0.34
N LYS A 60 -17.51 13.79 -0.72
CA LYS A 60 -17.16 14.58 -1.92
C LYS A 60 -17.23 13.75 -3.19
N SER A 61 -16.60 12.58 -3.18
CA SER A 61 -16.76 11.57 -4.23
C SER A 61 -16.23 10.22 -3.75
N PRO A 62 -16.80 9.10 -4.21
CA PRO A 62 -16.29 7.76 -3.89
C PRO A 62 -14.79 7.61 -4.21
N ARG A 63 -14.36 8.17 -5.33
CA ARG A 63 -12.96 8.14 -5.78
C ARG A 63 -12.01 8.87 -4.81
N GLN A 64 -12.42 10.01 -4.26
CA GLN A 64 -11.61 10.74 -3.27
C GLN A 64 -11.53 9.99 -1.94
N GLY A 65 -12.61 9.33 -1.52
CA GLY A 65 -12.60 8.46 -0.34
C GLY A 65 -11.61 7.31 -0.48
N ILE A 66 -11.66 6.57 -1.59
CA ILE A 66 -10.69 5.49 -1.86
C ILE A 66 -9.25 6.03 -1.91
N LYS A 67 -9.03 7.16 -2.59
CA LYS A 67 -7.70 7.78 -2.63
C LYS A 67 -7.20 8.16 -1.24
N ALA A 68 -8.08 8.64 -0.35
CA ALA A 68 -7.73 8.96 1.03
C ALA A 68 -7.38 7.69 1.82
N ALA A 69 -8.20 6.65 1.73
CA ALA A 69 -7.96 5.36 2.36
C ALA A 69 -6.60 4.76 1.95
N LEU A 70 -6.27 4.79 0.65
CA LEU A 70 -4.98 4.29 0.16
C LEU A 70 -3.78 5.12 0.67
N LYS A 71 -3.94 6.44 0.85
CA LYS A 71 -2.90 7.28 1.44
C LYS A 71 -2.68 6.97 2.92
N LEU A 72 -3.77 6.78 3.67
CA LEU A 72 -3.70 6.40 5.09
C LEU A 72 -3.10 5.00 5.25
N LEU A 73 -3.47 4.05 4.39
CA LEU A 73 -2.89 2.71 4.37
C LEU A 73 -1.36 2.73 4.20
N MET A 74 -0.85 3.56 3.29
CA MET A 74 0.60 3.74 3.07
C MET A 74 1.31 4.45 4.24
N GLY A 75 0.65 5.40 4.89
CA GLY A 75 1.25 6.22 5.96
C GLY A 75 1.17 5.62 7.36
N SER A 76 0.07 4.95 7.67
CA SER A 76 -0.33 4.54 9.02
C SER A 76 -0.49 3.03 9.18
N GLY A 77 -0.57 2.27 8.09
CA GLY A 77 -1.12 0.91 8.11
C GLY A 77 -0.26 -0.19 8.73
N GLY A 78 0.97 0.09 9.17
CA GLY A 78 1.84 -0.97 9.69
C GLY A 78 2.59 -1.75 8.60
N VAL A 79 3.50 -2.62 9.04
CA VAL A 79 4.25 -3.55 8.19
C VAL A 79 3.32 -4.55 7.47
N ASN A 80 2.16 -4.85 8.06
CA ASN A 80 1.20 -5.83 7.55
C ASN A 80 0.03 -5.24 6.75
N ALA A 81 -0.07 -3.90 6.63
CA ALA A 81 -1.20 -3.26 5.96
C ALA A 81 -1.38 -3.74 4.52
N PHE A 82 -0.29 -3.92 3.79
CA PHE A 82 -0.36 -4.35 2.39
C PHE A 82 -0.98 -5.75 2.27
N ASN A 83 -0.50 -6.72 3.06
CA ASN A 83 -1.05 -8.07 3.03
C ASN A 83 -2.52 -8.09 3.47
N ALA A 84 -2.87 -7.31 4.50
CA ALA A 84 -4.25 -7.20 4.95
C ALA A 84 -5.15 -6.49 3.92
N PHE A 85 -4.60 -5.54 3.16
CA PHE A 85 -5.27 -4.91 2.02
C PHE A 85 -5.56 -5.91 0.90
N ILE A 86 -4.58 -6.75 0.55
CA ILE A 86 -4.76 -7.85 -0.40
C ILE A 86 -5.87 -8.82 0.05
N ASP A 87 -5.88 -9.21 1.33
CA ASP A 87 -6.93 -10.05 1.88
C ASP A 87 -8.32 -9.40 1.78
N CYS A 88 -8.41 -8.09 2.04
CA CYS A 88 -9.65 -7.34 1.91
C CYS A 88 -10.14 -7.29 0.46
N LEU A 89 -9.23 -7.09 -0.50
CA LEU A 89 -9.56 -7.12 -1.93
C LEU A 89 -10.12 -8.49 -2.34
N ASN A 90 -9.45 -9.58 -1.95
CA ASN A 90 -9.90 -10.94 -2.24
C ASN A 90 -11.30 -11.22 -1.66
N LYS A 91 -11.52 -10.85 -0.40
CA LYS A 91 -12.82 -11.06 0.28
C LYS A 91 -13.95 -10.20 -0.27
N SER A 92 -13.62 -9.05 -0.86
CA SER A 92 -14.61 -8.11 -1.38
C SER A 92 -14.88 -8.29 -2.87
N GLY A 93 -14.37 -9.35 -3.50
CA GLY A 93 -14.60 -9.67 -4.91
C GLY A 93 -13.68 -8.95 -5.90
N PHE A 94 -12.58 -8.36 -5.43
CA PHE A 94 -11.57 -7.68 -6.25
C PHE A 94 -10.29 -8.52 -6.39
N ALA A 95 -10.44 -9.84 -6.55
CA ALA A 95 -9.32 -10.77 -6.66
C ALA A 95 -8.37 -10.41 -7.83
N HIS A 96 -8.90 -9.94 -8.96
CA HIS A 96 -8.10 -9.49 -10.10
C HIS A 96 -7.21 -8.28 -9.75
N VAL A 97 -7.69 -7.38 -8.89
CA VAL A 97 -6.90 -6.25 -8.39
C VAL A 97 -5.80 -6.75 -7.46
N ALA A 98 -6.12 -7.68 -6.57
CA ALA A 98 -5.18 -8.29 -5.65
C ALA A 98 -4.03 -9.01 -6.39
N GLU A 99 -4.38 -9.84 -7.38
CA GLU A 99 -3.42 -10.56 -8.22
C GLU A 99 -2.46 -9.60 -8.94
N LYS A 100 -3.00 -8.53 -9.54
CA LYS A 100 -2.18 -7.52 -10.20
C LYS A 100 -1.17 -6.89 -9.23
N LEU A 101 -1.61 -6.49 -8.03
CA LEU A 101 -0.72 -5.87 -7.06
C LEU A 101 0.35 -6.84 -6.53
N GLN A 102 0.02 -8.12 -6.38
CA GLN A 102 1.00 -9.13 -5.99
C GLN A 102 2.04 -9.38 -7.09
N LEU A 103 1.64 -9.35 -8.37
CA LEU A 103 2.56 -9.43 -9.49
C LEU A 103 3.52 -8.24 -9.50
N ASP A 104 3.00 -7.01 -9.43
CA ASP A 104 3.81 -5.80 -9.40
C ASP A 104 4.78 -5.78 -8.20
N ARG A 105 4.34 -6.28 -7.03
CA ARG A 105 5.20 -6.44 -5.83
C ARG A 105 6.35 -7.40 -6.09
N LYS A 106 6.07 -8.54 -6.73
CA LYS A 106 7.09 -9.54 -7.06
C LYS A 106 8.12 -8.96 -8.02
N GLU A 107 7.68 -8.34 -9.11
CA GLU A 107 8.55 -7.70 -10.12
C GLU A 107 9.42 -6.60 -9.50
N LYS A 108 8.85 -5.77 -8.62
CA LYS A 108 9.62 -4.73 -7.93
C LYS A 108 10.65 -5.30 -6.97
N THR A 109 10.29 -6.35 -6.24
CA THR A 109 11.22 -7.06 -5.32
C THR A 109 12.40 -7.66 -6.09
N GLU A 110 12.14 -8.30 -7.23
CA GLU A 110 13.17 -8.89 -8.09
C GLU A 110 14.11 -7.82 -8.64
N THR A 111 13.57 -6.67 -9.08
CA THR A 111 14.37 -5.55 -9.60
C THR A 111 15.33 -4.99 -8.54
N MET A 112 14.85 -4.78 -7.31
CA MET A 112 15.70 -4.27 -6.22
C MET A 112 16.82 -5.26 -5.82
N ASN A 113 16.57 -6.57 -5.93
CA ASN A 113 17.60 -7.59 -5.69
C ASN A 113 18.66 -7.66 -6.79
N VAL A 114 18.34 -7.27 -8.02
CA VAL A 114 19.30 -7.22 -9.15
C VAL A 114 20.17 -5.97 -9.05
N GLU A 115 19.59 -4.80 -8.75
CA GLU A 115 20.34 -3.56 -8.55
C GLU A 115 21.35 -3.66 -7.40
N ALA A 116 21.00 -4.35 -6.31
CA ALA A 116 21.90 -4.58 -5.17
C ALA A 116 23.09 -5.51 -5.47
N ARG A 117 23.11 -6.17 -6.63
CA ARG A 117 24.15 -7.16 -7.03
C ARG A 117 25.12 -6.66 -8.09
N LEU A 118 24.96 -5.45 -8.61
CA LEU A 118 25.90 -4.89 -9.58
C LEU A 118 27.16 -4.38 -8.85
N PRO A 119 28.37 -4.90 -9.15
CA PRO A 119 29.60 -4.30 -8.67
C PRO A 119 29.78 -2.92 -9.32
N ASP A 120 30.26 -1.94 -8.54
CA ASP A 120 30.61 -0.62 -9.05
C ASP A 120 31.47 -0.74 -10.32
N PRO A 121 31.07 -0.13 -11.44
CA PRO A 121 31.85 -0.20 -12.69
C PRO A 121 33.22 0.49 -12.56
N GLU A 122 33.49 1.20 -11.46
CA GLU A 122 34.74 1.90 -11.18
C GLU A 122 35.78 1.03 -10.43
N SER A 123 35.43 -0.20 -10.02
CA SER A 123 36.36 -1.12 -9.34
C SER A 123 37.11 -2.08 -10.27
N ALA A 124 37.01 -1.90 -11.59
CA ALA A 124 37.81 -2.67 -12.54
C ALA A 124 39.26 -2.15 -12.53
N PRO A 125 40.27 -2.96 -12.13
CA PRO A 125 41.66 -2.55 -12.28
C PRO A 125 42.00 -2.46 -13.77
N LEU A 126 42.56 -1.31 -14.18
CA LEU A 126 43.17 -1.07 -15.49
C LEU A 126 44.36 -2.00 -15.74
#